data_AF-A0A853AJR1-F1
#
_entry.id   AF-A0A853AJR1-F1
#
_cell.length_a   1.000
_cell.length_b   1.000
_cell.length_c   1.000
_cell.angle_alpha   90.00
_cell.angle_beta   90.00
_cell.angle_gamma   90.00
#
_symmetry.space_group_name_H-M   'P 1'
#
loop_
_entity.id
_entity.type
_entity.pdbx_description
1 polymer ?
#
loop_
_entity_poly.entity_id
_entity_poly.type
_entity_poly.pdbx_seq_one_letter_code
_entity_poly.pdbx_strand_id
1 'polypeptide(L)'
;MGLWGRIRGSHTDAVDKHFRLIDRATEVTSASLVCHEDTWSVLTQVPAFRLDELAADRITHLEGRLVQVELSGPLLVNVLDVTAAYDRYTSRLRSKRLHKPDGALDLAKRLRAAIAAALEGVGPEGNGPIPTIRLDEPAVTEQ
;
A
#
# COMPACT_ATOMS: atom_id res chain seq x y z
N MET A 1 1.81 40.82 -11.11
CA MET A 1 2.38 39.99 -10.02
C MET A 1 1.77 38.60 -10.12
N GLY A 2 2.59 37.57 -10.39
CA GLY A 2 2.18 36.30 -11.00
C GLY A 2 1.64 35.25 -10.04
N LEU A 3 0.45 34.74 -10.35
CA LEU A 3 -0.26 33.62 -9.71
C LEU A 3 0.12 32.25 -10.32
N TRP A 4 1.35 32.10 -10.82
CA TRP A 4 1.79 30.93 -11.60
C TRP A 4 2.86 30.06 -10.90
N GLY A 5 3.19 30.33 -9.63
CA GLY A 5 4.26 29.61 -8.91
C GLY A 5 3.81 28.38 -8.11
N ARG A 6 2.51 28.20 -7.84
CA ARG A 6 2.07 27.28 -6.77
C ARG A 6 1.64 25.87 -7.24
N ILE A 7 1.45 25.65 -8.54
CA ILE A 7 0.93 24.37 -9.06
C ILE A 7 2.06 23.39 -9.42
N ARG A 8 3.29 23.87 -9.66
CA ARG A 8 4.41 23.01 -10.09
C ARG A 8 5.11 22.26 -8.95
N GLY A 9 5.15 22.81 -7.73
CA GLY A 9 5.84 22.19 -6.58
C GLY A 9 5.14 20.95 -6.04
N SER A 10 3.80 20.99 -5.94
CA SER A 10 3.02 19.90 -5.33
C SER A 10 3.11 18.56 -6.08
N HIS A 11 3.37 18.58 -7.38
CA HIS A 11 3.45 17.36 -8.19
C HIS A 11 4.85 16.75 -8.16
N THR A 12 5.91 17.57 -8.13
CA THR A 12 7.28 17.10 -7.95
C THR A 12 7.48 16.50 -6.56
N ASP A 13 6.93 17.12 -5.51
CA ASP A 13 7.05 16.60 -4.14
C ASP A 13 6.41 15.22 -3.96
N ALA A 14 5.25 14.96 -4.59
CA ALA A 14 4.57 13.67 -4.51
C ALA A 14 5.30 12.56 -5.26
N VAL A 15 5.92 12.90 -6.39
CA VAL A 15 6.74 11.97 -7.19
C VAL A 15 8.04 11.65 -6.46
N ASP A 16 8.73 12.67 -5.93
CA ASP A 16 9.96 12.48 -5.15
C ASP A 16 9.71 11.68 -3.88
N LYS A 17 8.57 11.92 -3.21
CA LYS A 17 8.15 11.11 -2.06
C LYS A 17 7.93 9.64 -2.44
N HIS A 18 7.31 9.37 -3.61
CA HIS A 18 7.10 8.00 -4.08
C HIS A 18 8.42 7.28 -4.34
N PHE A 19 9.36 7.91 -5.06
CA PHE A 19 10.68 7.31 -5.33
C PHE A 19 11.46 7.02 -4.05
N ARG A 20 11.45 7.94 -3.06
CA ARG A 20 12.08 7.68 -1.76
C ARG A 20 11.47 6.49 -1.01
N LEU A 21 10.15 6.31 -1.10
CA LEU A 21 9.47 5.15 -0.50
C LEU A 21 9.86 3.85 -1.20
N ILE A 22 10.02 3.89 -2.53
CA ILE A 22 10.48 2.73 -3.32
C ILE A 22 11.93 2.39 -2.96
N ASP A 23 12.83 3.37 -2.94
CA ASP A 23 14.23 3.17 -2.56
C ASP A 23 14.34 2.53 -1.17
N ARG A 24 13.60 3.08 -0.18
CA ARG A 24 13.53 2.49 1.16
C ARG A 24 12.98 1.06 1.14
N ALA A 25 11.91 0.80 0.40
CA ALA A 25 11.34 -0.54 0.29
C ALA A 25 12.32 -1.55 -0.32
N THR A 26 13.25 -1.12 -1.17
CA THR A 26 14.31 -2.03 -1.72
C THR A 26 15.37 -2.40 -0.69
N GLU A 27 15.58 -1.57 0.34
CA GLU A 27 16.52 -1.85 1.43
C GLU A 27 15.93 -2.81 2.49
N VAL A 28 14.63 -3.11 2.38
CA VAL A 28 13.92 -3.99 3.29
C VAL A 28 14.11 -5.46 2.93
N THR A 29 14.63 -6.24 3.86
CA THR A 29 14.61 -7.71 3.74
C THR A 29 13.18 -8.25 3.84
N SER A 30 12.48 -7.91 4.93
CA SER A 30 11.07 -8.25 5.12
C SER A 30 10.35 -7.32 6.10
N ALA A 31 9.02 -7.28 5.99
CA ALA A 31 8.11 -6.58 6.88
C ALA A 31 6.91 -7.48 7.19
N SER A 32 6.38 -7.41 8.41
CA SER A 32 5.17 -8.14 8.77
C SER A 32 3.93 -7.28 8.55
N LEU A 33 2.94 -7.80 7.82
CA LEU A 33 1.60 -7.24 7.67
C LEU A 33 0.62 -8.06 8.52
N VAL A 34 -0.06 -7.43 9.46
CA VAL A 34 -1.17 -8.05 10.21
C VAL A 34 -2.48 -7.43 9.74
N CYS A 35 -3.41 -8.27 9.29
CA CYS A 35 -4.73 -7.83 8.82
C CYS A 35 -5.79 -8.91 9.04
N HIS A 36 -7.08 -8.57 8.90
CA HIS A 36 -8.14 -9.57 8.92
C HIS A 36 -8.07 -10.52 7.72
N GLU A 37 -8.48 -11.78 7.89
CA GLU A 37 -8.58 -12.77 6.81
C GLU A 37 -9.39 -12.25 5.61
N ASP A 38 -10.52 -11.59 5.89
CA ASP A 38 -11.39 -11.00 4.86
C ASP A 38 -10.65 -9.91 4.08
N THR A 39 -9.86 -9.08 4.78
CA THR A 39 -9.01 -8.04 4.19
C THR A 39 -7.92 -8.65 3.30
N TRP A 40 -7.26 -9.71 3.77
CA TRP A 40 -6.25 -10.43 2.99
C TRP A 40 -6.86 -11.05 1.73
N SER A 41 -8.05 -11.66 1.85
CA SER A 41 -8.76 -12.27 0.71
C SER A 41 -9.11 -11.24 -0.37
N VAL A 42 -9.54 -10.03 0.02
CA VAL A 42 -9.80 -8.95 -0.95
C VAL A 42 -8.50 -8.51 -1.63
N LEU A 43 -7.40 -8.39 -0.87
CA LEU A 43 -6.11 -7.98 -1.43
C LEU A 43 -5.55 -8.98 -2.45
N THR A 44 -5.70 -10.28 -2.20
CA THR A 44 -5.24 -11.33 -3.13
C THR A 44 -6.12 -11.42 -4.38
N GLN A 45 -7.40 -11.06 -4.27
CA GLN A 45 -8.32 -11.03 -5.43
C GLN A 45 -8.08 -9.86 -6.38
N VAL A 46 -7.33 -8.83 -5.98
CA VAL A 46 -6.96 -7.73 -6.87
C VAL A 46 -5.82 -8.21 -7.78
N PRO A 47 -6.07 -8.45 -9.08
CA PRO A 47 -5.08 -9.09 -9.96
C PRO A 47 -3.80 -8.27 -10.15
N ALA A 48 -3.90 -6.96 -9.90
CA ALA A 48 -2.78 -6.05 -9.99
C ALA A 48 -1.76 -6.25 -8.86
N PHE A 49 -2.17 -6.72 -7.67
CA PHE A 49 -1.25 -6.89 -6.56
C PHE A 49 -0.46 -8.20 -6.60
N ARG A 50 -0.99 -9.25 -7.27
CA ARG A 50 -0.35 -10.59 -7.38
C ARG A 50 0.23 -11.10 -6.05
N LEU A 51 -0.48 -10.85 -4.94
CA LEU A 51 -0.01 -11.19 -3.60
C LEU A 51 -0.13 -12.68 -3.31
N ASP A 52 -1.07 -13.33 -3.97
CA ASP A 52 -1.29 -14.77 -3.97
C ASP A 52 -0.07 -15.56 -4.44
N GLU A 53 0.56 -15.18 -5.55
CA GLU A 53 1.73 -15.90 -6.09
C GLU A 53 3.00 -15.69 -5.25
N LEU A 54 3.08 -14.59 -4.50
CA LEU A 54 4.33 -14.13 -3.89
C LEU A 54 4.36 -14.27 -2.36
N ALA A 55 3.21 -14.42 -1.71
CA ALA A 55 3.09 -14.51 -0.25
C ALA A 55 2.38 -15.79 0.26
N ALA A 56 1.93 -16.70 -0.61
CA ALA A 56 1.17 -17.91 -0.22
C ALA A 56 1.85 -18.74 0.88
N ASP A 57 3.18 -18.89 0.84
CA ASP A 57 3.93 -19.71 1.81
C ASP A 57 4.31 -18.95 3.09
N ARG A 58 3.88 -17.69 3.25
CA ARG A 58 4.32 -16.78 4.33
C ARG A 58 3.17 -16.23 5.17
N ILE A 59 2.04 -16.94 5.20
CA ILE A 59 0.83 -16.55 5.95
C ILE A 59 0.78 -17.35 7.25
N THR A 60 0.74 -16.65 8.38
CA THR A 60 0.50 -17.20 9.71
C THR A 60 -0.89 -16.76 10.19
N HIS A 61 -1.76 -17.71 10.53
CA HIS A 61 -3.04 -17.40 11.15
C HIS A 61 -2.85 -17.06 12.64
N LEU A 62 -3.49 -15.98 13.09
CA LEU A 62 -3.49 -15.50 14.47
C LEU A 62 -4.89 -15.63 15.08
N GLU A 63 -5.01 -15.36 16.38
CA GLU A 63 -6.31 -15.32 17.05
C GLU A 63 -7.21 -14.22 16.49
N GLY A 64 -8.53 -14.43 16.55
CA GLY A 64 -9.52 -13.41 16.18
C GLY A 64 -9.69 -13.17 14.67
N ARG A 65 -9.44 -14.19 13.82
CA ARG A 65 -9.51 -14.09 12.35
C ARG A 65 -8.51 -13.09 11.76
N LEU A 66 -7.38 -12.91 12.43
CA LEU A 66 -6.26 -12.13 11.93
C LEU A 66 -5.25 -13.06 11.24
N VAL A 67 -4.59 -12.53 10.22
CA VAL A 67 -3.45 -13.16 9.56
C VAL A 67 -2.26 -12.24 9.61
N GLN A 68 -1.09 -12.82 9.83
CA GLN A 68 0.20 -12.18 9.67
C GLN A 68 0.85 -12.70 8.39
N VAL A 69 1.23 -11.78 7.51
CA VAL A 69 1.89 -12.08 6.24
C VAL A 69 3.24 -11.42 6.22
N GLU A 70 4.29 -12.18 5.91
CA GLU A 70 5.62 -11.61 5.72
C GLU A 70 5.80 -11.12 4.27
N LEU A 71 5.91 -9.80 4.12
CA LEU A 71 6.15 -9.11 2.86
C LEU A 71 7.64 -8.89 2.65
N SER A 72 8.20 -9.34 1.53
CA SER A 72 9.58 -9.03 1.14
C SER A 72 9.72 -7.59 0.62
N GLY A 73 10.93 -7.04 0.58
CA GLY A 73 11.19 -5.73 -0.06
C GLY A 73 10.60 -5.59 -1.47
N PRO A 74 10.84 -6.54 -2.40
CA PRO A 74 10.22 -6.52 -3.73
C PRO A 74 8.68 -6.51 -3.71
N LEU A 75 8.08 -7.21 -2.75
CA LEU A 75 6.62 -7.19 -2.56
C LEU A 75 6.12 -5.83 -2.10
N LEU A 76 6.83 -5.18 -1.17
CA LEU A 76 6.51 -3.82 -0.71
C LEU A 76 6.60 -2.82 -1.87
N VAL A 77 7.64 -2.91 -2.69
CA VAL A 77 7.79 -2.10 -3.92
C VAL A 77 6.59 -2.32 -4.85
N ASN A 78 6.24 -3.57 -5.15
CA ASN A 78 5.11 -3.89 -6.02
C ASN A 78 3.79 -3.31 -5.48
N VAL A 79 3.52 -3.45 -4.18
CA VAL A 79 2.32 -2.86 -3.56
C VAL A 79 2.34 -1.34 -3.68
N LEU A 80 3.46 -0.68 -3.39
CA LEU A 80 3.58 0.78 -3.51
C LEU A 80 3.32 1.26 -4.95
N ASP A 81 3.90 0.60 -5.95
CA ASP A 81 3.73 0.96 -7.36
C ASP A 81 2.31 0.71 -7.86
N VAL A 82 1.74 -0.47 -7.55
CA VAL A 82 0.39 -0.83 -7.98
C VAL A 82 -0.64 0.08 -7.33
N THR A 83 -0.54 0.35 -6.03
CA THR A 83 -1.45 1.28 -5.33
C THR A 83 -1.33 2.70 -5.91
N ALA A 84 -0.12 3.17 -6.23
CA ALA A 84 0.10 4.47 -6.86
C ALA A 84 -0.44 4.54 -8.31
N ALA A 85 -0.38 3.45 -9.06
CA ALA A 85 -0.97 3.34 -10.40
C ALA A 85 -2.50 3.31 -10.32
N TYR A 86 -3.06 2.56 -9.37
CA TYR A 86 -4.49 2.42 -9.15
C TYR A 86 -5.15 3.74 -8.72
N ASP A 87 -4.48 4.52 -7.86
CA ASP A 87 -4.93 5.86 -7.48
C ASP A 87 -4.94 6.85 -8.67
N ARG A 88 -3.92 6.77 -9.53
CA ARG A 88 -3.85 7.56 -10.78
C ARG A 88 -4.95 7.16 -11.77
N TYR A 89 -5.21 5.86 -11.92
CA TYR A 89 -6.24 5.35 -12.81
C TYR A 89 -7.65 5.75 -12.36
N THR A 90 -7.97 5.55 -11.08
CA THR A 90 -9.29 5.88 -10.53
C THR A 90 -9.53 7.40 -10.47
N SER A 91 -8.50 8.21 -10.24
CA SER A 91 -8.59 9.67 -10.35
C SER A 91 -8.99 10.12 -11.77
N ARG A 92 -8.51 9.41 -12.81
CA ARG A 92 -8.92 9.64 -14.22
C ARG A 92 -10.30 9.09 -14.57
N LEU A 93 -10.81 8.12 -13.83
CA LEU A 93 -12.18 7.61 -13.99
C LEU A 93 -13.21 8.47 -13.24
N ARG A 94 -12.81 9.10 -12.12
CA ARG A 94 -13.66 10.03 -11.36
C ARG A 94 -14.11 11.21 -12.22
N SER A 95 -13.27 11.65 -13.17
CA SER A 95 -13.64 12.66 -14.17
C SER A 95 -14.61 12.15 -15.25
N LYS A 96 -14.88 10.84 -15.32
CA LYS A 96 -15.73 10.19 -16.32
C LYS A 96 -17.04 9.58 -15.77
N ARG A 97 -17.41 9.79 -14.49
CA ARG A 97 -18.65 9.26 -13.85
C ARG A 97 -18.86 7.75 -14.05
N LEU A 98 -17.80 6.94 -14.08
CA LEU A 98 -17.91 5.48 -14.12
C LEU A 98 -18.00 4.92 -12.69
N HIS A 99 -18.93 3.99 -12.48
CA HIS A 99 -19.16 3.28 -11.21
C HIS A 99 -17.84 2.73 -10.65
N LYS A 100 -17.56 3.00 -9.38
CA LYS A 100 -16.31 2.59 -8.74
C LYS A 100 -16.49 1.29 -7.96
N PRO A 101 -15.50 0.38 -7.99
CA PRO A 101 -15.31 -0.58 -6.90
C PRO A 101 -14.69 0.18 -5.71
N ASP A 102 -15.52 0.83 -4.89
CA ASP A 102 -15.05 1.77 -3.86
C ASP A 102 -14.25 1.08 -2.73
N GLY A 103 -14.66 -0.11 -2.28
CA GLY A 103 -14.01 -0.81 -1.16
C GLY A 103 -12.55 -1.24 -1.42
N ALA A 104 -12.23 -1.73 -2.62
CA ALA A 104 -10.88 -2.21 -2.95
C ALA A 104 -9.89 -1.04 -3.12
N LEU A 105 -10.34 0.09 -3.66
CA LEU A 105 -9.51 1.29 -3.79
C LEU A 105 -9.16 1.88 -2.43
N ASP A 106 -10.14 1.96 -1.52
CA ASP A 106 -9.92 2.50 -0.19
C ASP A 106 -9.05 1.58 0.66
N LEU A 107 -9.16 0.26 0.47
CA LEU A 107 -8.25 -0.70 1.08
C LEU A 107 -6.81 -0.56 0.55
N ALA A 108 -6.65 -0.44 -0.77
CA ALA A 108 -5.36 -0.21 -1.42
C ALA A 108 -4.68 1.08 -0.91
N LYS A 109 -5.45 2.15 -0.72
CA LYS A 109 -4.96 3.42 -0.16
C LYS A 109 -4.52 3.27 1.29
N ARG A 110 -5.31 2.58 2.12
CA ARG A 110 -4.97 2.30 3.52
C ARG A 110 -3.70 1.47 3.61
N LEU A 111 -3.57 0.42 2.80
CA LEU A 111 -2.36 -0.41 2.74
C LEU A 111 -1.14 0.43 2.33
N ARG A 112 -1.24 1.26 1.29
CA ARG A 112 -0.15 2.16 0.87
C ARG A 112 0.27 3.11 1.99
N ALA A 113 -0.71 3.73 2.67
CA ALA A 113 -0.45 4.67 3.76
C ALA A 113 0.23 3.97 4.94
N ALA A 114 -0.22 2.75 5.29
CA ALA A 114 0.36 1.96 6.37
C ALA A 114 1.80 1.52 6.07
N ILE A 115 2.07 1.06 4.84
CA ILE A 115 3.44 0.74 4.38
C ILE A 115 4.31 2.00 4.41
N ALA A 116 3.82 3.12 3.88
CA ALA A 116 4.58 4.36 3.87
C ALA A 116 4.92 4.84 5.29
N ALA A 117 3.97 4.78 6.22
CA ALA A 117 4.20 5.11 7.62
C ALA A 117 5.22 4.17 8.28
N ALA A 118 5.15 2.87 7.98
CA ALA A 118 6.12 1.91 8.49
C ALA A 118 7.54 2.17 7.96
N LEU A 119 7.69 2.46 6.67
CA LEU A 119 8.97 2.80 6.04
C LEU A 119 9.50 4.18 6.47
N GLU A 120 8.62 5.14 6.76
CA GLU A 120 8.99 6.46 7.31
C GLU A 120 9.45 6.35 8.77
N GLY A 121 8.89 5.41 9.54
CA GLY A 121 9.28 5.12 10.92
C GLY A 121 10.65 4.46 11.08
N VAL A 122 11.21 3.90 10.00
CA VAL A 122 12.62 3.48 9.96
C VAL A 122 13.49 4.73 9.83
N GLY A 123 14.42 4.90 10.77
CA GLY A 123 15.35 6.04 10.80
C GLY A 123 16.10 6.24 9.47
N PRO A 124 16.74 7.41 9.26
CA PRO A 124 17.34 7.79 7.98
C PRO A 124 18.43 6.84 7.48
N GLU A 125 18.95 5.97 8.35
CA GLU A 125 19.98 4.98 8.03
C GLU A 125 19.43 3.61 7.60
N GLY A 126 18.10 3.40 7.56
CA GLY A 126 17.50 2.16 7.06
C GLY A 126 17.73 0.91 7.94
N ASN A 127 18.58 1.00 8.96
CA ASN A 127 19.05 -0.14 9.77
C ASN A 127 18.14 -0.55 10.94
N GLY A 128 16.93 0.01 11.03
CA GLY A 128 15.96 -0.33 12.07
C GLY A 128 15.01 -1.44 11.60
N PRO A 129 14.54 -2.33 12.50
CA PRO A 129 13.48 -3.27 12.14
C PRO A 129 12.24 -2.48 11.72
N ILE A 130 11.63 -2.88 10.62
CA ILE A 130 10.41 -2.22 10.14
C ILE A 130 9.28 -2.54 11.12
N PRO A 131 8.56 -1.51 11.60
CA PRO A 131 7.42 -1.74 12.46
C PRO A 131 6.35 -2.56 11.74
N THR A 132 5.71 -3.47 12.46
CA THR A 132 4.62 -4.29 11.94
C THR A 132 3.51 -3.40 11.36
N ILE A 133 3.18 -3.63 10.09
CA ILE A 133 2.11 -2.94 9.39
C ILE A 133 0.79 -3.55 9.86
N ARG A 134 -0.12 -2.74 10.41
CA ARG A 134 -1.43 -3.20 10.89
C ARG A 134 -2.56 -2.61 10.08
N LEU A 135 -3.49 -3.46 9.64
CA LEU A 135 -4.78 -3.10 9.07
C LEU A 135 -5.88 -3.69 9.95
N ASP A 136 -6.18 -2.98 11.05
CA ASP A 136 -7.11 -3.44 12.10
C ASP A 136 -8.59 -3.26 11.72
N GLU A 137 -8.89 -2.54 10.63
CA GLU A 137 -10.26 -2.42 10.12
C GLU A 137 -10.56 -3.55 9.13
N PRO A 138 -11.65 -4.33 9.32
CA PRO A 138 -12.09 -5.27 8.32
C PRO A 138 -12.45 -4.52 7.03
N ALA A 139 -12.13 -5.10 5.88
CA ALA A 139 -12.63 -4.59 4.60
C ALA A 139 -14.16 -4.60 4.65
N VAL A 140 -14.78 -3.41 4.67
CA VAL A 140 -16.23 -3.28 4.59
C VAL A 140 -16.64 -3.80 3.21
N THR A 141 -17.11 -5.05 3.19
CA THR A 141 -17.85 -5.59 2.06
C THR A 141 -19.26 -5.03 2.22
N GLU A 142 -19.56 -3.93 1.52
CA GLU A 142 -20.96 -3.55 1.32
C GLU A 142 -21.65 -4.76 0.67
N GLN A 143 -22.56 -5.41 1.41
CA GLN A 143 -23.40 -6.51 0.94
C GLN A 143 -24.47 -5.99 -0.01
#